data_AF-A0A690LPU4-F1
#
_entry.id   AF-A0A690LPU4-F1
#
_cell.length_a   1.000
_cell.length_b   1.000
_cell.length_c   1.000
_cell.angle_alpha   90.00
_cell.angle_beta   90.00
_cell.angle_gamma   90.00
#
_symmetry.space_group_name_H-M   'P 1'
#
loop_
_entity.id
_entity.type
_entity.pdbx_description
1 polymer ?
#
loop_
_entity_poly.entity_id
_entity_poly.type
_entity_poly.pdbx_seq_one_letter_code
_entity_poly.pdbx_strand_id
1 'polypeptide(L)'
;KGYKKLCLKVAPNHIKTYEQQVLMPYNHWNEEKFFSNKINKGNLKLFTFNHDKLKCALLFGFEVHFDIFWQQIMAKKIDLVIVPSACTFESKQRWEELLKTRAFLNSTNILRVNRIGTTKDEWNFYGDSMLINA
;
A
#
# COMPACT_ATOMS: atom_id res chain seq x y z
N LYS A 1 -21.09 -4.10 14.12
CA LYS A 1 -19.80 -3.36 14.05
C LYS A 1 -18.82 -4.24 13.27
N GLY A 2 -18.24 -3.76 12.17
CA GLY A 2 -17.31 -4.53 11.32
C GLY A 2 -15.84 -4.22 11.59
N TYR A 3 -14.95 -5.04 11.05
CA TYR A 3 -13.50 -4.79 11.10
C TYR A 3 -13.10 -3.68 10.14
N LYS A 4 -12.05 -2.92 10.47
CA LYS A 4 -11.47 -1.90 9.58
C LYS A 4 -10.05 -2.26 9.22
N LYS A 5 -9.69 -2.03 7.96
CA LYS A 5 -8.32 -2.12 7.47
C LYS A 5 -7.70 -0.73 7.46
N LEU A 6 -6.78 -0.48 8.39
CA LEU A 6 -6.15 0.82 8.56
C LEU A 6 -4.69 0.73 8.96
N CYS A 7 -3.95 1.79 8.67
CA CYS A 7 -2.60 2.02 9.14
C CYS A 7 -2.62 3.05 10.27
N LEU A 8 -1.79 2.81 11.30
CA LEU A 8 -1.51 3.76 12.36
C LEU A 8 -0.09 4.29 12.18
N LYS A 9 0.06 5.59 11.96
CA LYS A 9 1.34 6.29 12.11
C LYS A 9 1.43 6.82 13.53
N VAL A 10 2.19 6.12 14.36
CA VAL A 10 2.37 6.42 15.78
C VAL A 10 3.59 7.32 15.95
N ALA A 11 3.42 8.41 16.69
CA ALA A 11 4.49 9.29 17.15
C ALA A 11 4.33 9.50 18.67
N PRO A 12 5.36 9.99 19.39
CA PRO A 12 5.29 10.14 20.84
C PRO A 12 4.06 10.90 21.34
N ASN A 13 3.61 11.92 20.60
CA ASN A 13 2.55 12.84 21.05
C ASN A 13 1.24 12.71 20.26
N HIS A 14 1.20 11.90 19.19
CA HIS A 14 0.01 11.79 18.35
C HIS A 14 0.00 10.53 17.51
N ILE A 15 -1.21 10.09 17.17
CA ILE A 15 -1.46 8.99 16.22
C ILE A 15 -2.22 9.55 15.03
N LYS A 16 -1.72 9.29 13.82
CA LYS A 16 -2.48 9.50 12.58
C LYS A 16 -2.99 8.17 12.06
N THR A 17 -4.22 8.15 11.56
CA THR A 17 -4.86 6.95 11.03
C THR A 17 -5.12 7.10 9.55
N TYR A 18 -4.91 6.03 8.79
CA TYR A 18 -5.28 5.94 7.38
C TYR A 18 -6.09 4.68 7.13
N GLU A 19 -7.38 4.82 6.82
CA GLU A 19 -8.20 3.70 6.36
C GLU A 19 -7.93 3.46 4.87
N GLN A 20 -7.71 2.20 4.47
CA GLN A 20 -7.60 1.83 3.06
C GLN A 20 -8.87 2.28 2.32
N GLN A 21 -8.70 2.97 1.19
CA GLN A 21 -9.79 3.60 0.46
C GLN A 21 -10.29 2.74 -0.72
N VAL A 22 -9.47 1.79 -1.18
CA VAL A 22 -9.85 0.85 -2.25
C VAL A 22 -9.69 -0.59 -1.74
N LEU A 23 -10.81 -1.30 -1.56
CA LEU A 23 -10.81 -2.69 -1.09
C LEU A 23 -10.90 -3.67 -2.26
N MET A 24 -10.21 -4.80 -2.16
CA MET A 24 -10.28 -5.88 -3.15
C MET A 24 -11.67 -6.56 -3.15
N PRO A 25 -12.34 -6.69 -4.31
CA PRO A 25 -13.65 -7.33 -4.40
C PRO A 25 -13.58 -8.82 -4.83
N TYR A 26 -12.38 -9.40 -4.95
CA TYR A 26 -12.19 -10.74 -5.52
C TYR A 26 -12.64 -11.85 -4.57
N ASN A 27 -13.22 -12.94 -5.08
CA ASN A 27 -13.78 -14.02 -4.24
C ASN A 27 -12.75 -14.65 -3.29
N HIS A 28 -11.52 -14.88 -3.76
CA HIS A 28 -10.43 -15.43 -2.94
C HIS A 28 -9.76 -14.38 -2.05
N TRP A 29 -10.07 -13.09 -2.23
CA TRP A 29 -9.54 -11.99 -1.44
C TRP A 29 -10.55 -10.84 -1.29
N ASN A 30 -11.67 -11.14 -0.64
CA ASN A 30 -12.80 -10.22 -0.61
C ASN A 30 -12.72 -9.25 0.58
N GLU A 31 -11.81 -8.30 0.48
CA GLU A 31 -11.69 -7.22 1.47
C GLU A 31 -12.95 -6.38 1.53
N GLU A 32 -13.61 -6.15 0.40
CA GLU A 32 -14.83 -5.33 0.31
C GLU A 32 -15.98 -5.91 1.15
N LYS A 33 -16.16 -7.23 1.17
CA LYS A 33 -17.17 -7.90 2.00
C LYS A 33 -16.75 -8.03 3.47
N PHE A 34 -15.44 -8.06 3.76
CA PHE A 34 -14.94 -8.30 5.12
C PHE A 34 -14.80 -7.02 5.94
N PHE A 35 -14.29 -5.93 5.34
CA PHE A 35 -14.00 -4.69 6.03
C PHE A 35 -15.09 -3.63 5.86
N SER A 36 -15.39 -2.92 6.93
CA SER A 36 -16.33 -1.80 6.96
C SER A 36 -15.61 -0.44 6.88
N ASN A 37 -14.65 -0.32 5.96
CA ASN A 37 -13.93 0.94 5.73
C ASN A 37 -14.86 1.99 5.11
N LYS A 38 -14.58 3.29 5.37
CA LYS A 38 -15.25 4.37 4.66
C LYS A 38 -14.66 4.53 3.26
N ILE A 39 -15.40 4.14 2.23
CA ILE A 39 -14.97 4.27 0.83
C ILE A 39 -15.53 5.56 0.22
N ASN A 40 -14.65 6.50 -0.14
CA ASN A 40 -15.02 7.70 -0.89
C ASN A 40 -14.51 7.59 -2.33
N LYS A 41 -15.28 6.91 -3.20
CA LYS A 41 -14.87 6.62 -4.59
C LYS A 41 -14.58 7.88 -5.42
N GLY A 42 -15.16 9.02 -5.07
CA GLY A 42 -14.98 10.29 -5.80
C GLY A 42 -13.88 11.20 -5.27
N ASN A 43 -13.24 10.88 -4.15
CA ASN A 43 -12.24 11.74 -3.51
C ASN A 43 -11.18 10.91 -2.78
N LEU A 44 -10.44 10.11 -3.55
CA LEU A 44 -9.33 9.31 -3.05
C LEU A 44 -8.16 10.23 -2.68
N LYS A 45 -7.72 10.19 -1.41
CA LYS A 45 -6.66 11.07 -0.91
C LYS A 45 -5.42 10.28 -0.53
N LEU A 46 -4.26 10.70 -1.03
CA LEU A 46 -2.99 10.15 -0.62
C LEU A 46 -2.72 10.45 0.85
N PHE A 47 -2.44 9.40 1.65
CA PHE A 47 -1.96 9.60 3.01
C PHE A 47 -0.48 9.95 3.01
N THR A 48 -0.15 11.11 3.56
CA THR A 48 1.22 11.62 3.59
C THR A 48 1.64 12.05 4.99
N PHE A 49 2.94 11.94 5.25
CA PHE A 49 3.56 12.42 6.47
C PHE A 49 5.03 12.73 6.20
N ASN A 50 5.62 13.57 7.06
CA ASN A 50 7.06 13.76 7.06
C ASN A 50 7.70 12.87 8.13
N HIS A 51 8.83 12.28 7.81
CA HIS A 51 9.72 11.62 8.74
C HIS A 51 11.14 12.12 8.45
N ASP A 52 11.75 12.79 9.43
CA ASP A 52 12.96 13.58 9.27
C ASP A 52 12.86 14.56 8.08
N LYS A 53 13.68 14.35 7.05
CA LYS A 53 13.73 15.18 5.83
C LYS A 53 12.99 14.55 4.64
N LEU A 54 12.33 13.42 4.83
CA LEU A 54 11.61 12.70 3.79
C LEU A 54 10.11 12.99 3.85
N LYS A 55 9.54 13.34 2.71
CA LYS A 55 8.10 13.31 2.46
C LYS A 55 7.71 11.87 2.13
N CYS A 56 6.98 11.25 3.04
CA CYS A 56 6.52 9.88 2.89
C CYS A 56 5.04 9.83 2.50
N ALA A 57 4.69 8.80 1.75
CA ALA A 57 3.32 8.37 1.54
C ALA A 57 3.15 6.90 1.87
N LEU A 58 1.92 6.46 2.12
CA LEU A 58 1.59 5.05 2.28
C LEU A 58 0.47 4.66 1.32
N LEU A 59 0.67 3.53 0.64
CA LEU A 59 -0.36 2.86 -0.17
C LEU A 59 -0.50 1.43 0.29
N PHE A 60 -1.72 0.98 0.56
CA PHE A 60 -1.95 -0.45 0.71
C PHE A 60 -1.70 -1.14 -0.63
N GLY A 61 -1.27 -2.41 -0.61
CA GLY A 61 -0.91 -3.14 -1.83
C GLY A 61 -1.91 -2.95 -2.99
N PHE A 62 -3.20 -3.10 -2.77
CA PHE A 62 -4.16 -2.95 -3.87
C PHE A 62 -4.20 -1.52 -4.46
N GLU A 63 -4.00 -0.50 -3.64
CA GLU A 63 -4.00 0.92 -4.04
C GLU A 63 -2.86 1.28 -5.02
N VAL A 64 -1.77 0.51 -5.03
CA VAL A 64 -0.65 0.65 -5.98
C VAL A 64 -1.10 0.58 -7.45
N HIS A 65 -2.20 -0.10 -7.74
CA HIS A 65 -2.69 -0.28 -9.11
C HIS A 65 -3.38 0.97 -9.66
N PHE A 66 -3.74 1.94 -8.81
CA PHE A 66 -4.61 3.05 -9.19
C PHE A 66 -3.81 4.34 -9.42
N ASP A 67 -3.83 4.83 -10.67
CA ASP A 67 -3.04 5.99 -11.13
C ASP A 67 -3.29 7.27 -10.33
N ILE A 68 -4.50 7.45 -9.80
CA ILE A 68 -4.90 8.62 -9.01
C ILE A 68 -3.99 8.86 -7.80
N PHE A 69 -3.47 7.80 -7.18
CA PHE A 69 -2.51 7.94 -6.08
C PHE A 69 -1.13 8.38 -6.59
N TRP A 70 -0.69 7.85 -7.72
CA TRP A 70 0.60 8.18 -8.34
C TRP A 70 0.64 9.62 -8.87
N GLN A 71 -0.46 10.10 -9.45
CA GLN A 71 -0.62 11.51 -9.80
C GLN A 71 -0.46 12.42 -8.57
N GLN A 72 -1.02 12.03 -7.42
CA GLN A 72 -0.84 12.77 -6.16
C GLN A 72 0.58 12.67 -5.61
N ILE A 73 1.23 11.50 -5.72
CA ILE A 73 2.62 11.26 -5.31
C ILE A 73 3.56 12.20 -6.08
N MET A 74 3.43 12.25 -7.41
CA MET A 74 4.21 13.12 -8.27
C MET A 74 3.94 14.60 -7.95
N ALA A 75 2.68 15.01 -7.88
CA ALA A 75 2.31 16.40 -7.60
C ALA A 75 2.81 16.90 -6.23
N LYS A 76 2.84 16.03 -5.23
CA LYS A 76 3.31 16.36 -3.88
C LYS A 76 4.83 16.21 -3.69
N LYS A 77 5.54 15.70 -4.71
CA LYS A 77 6.98 15.41 -4.69
C LYS A 77 7.32 14.51 -3.49
N ILE A 78 6.69 13.34 -3.43
CA ILE A 78 6.93 12.35 -2.39
C ILE A 78 8.29 11.68 -2.62
N ASP A 79 9.11 11.60 -1.57
CA ASP A 79 10.45 11.01 -1.64
C ASP A 79 10.41 9.48 -1.47
N LEU A 80 9.46 8.99 -0.65
CA LEU A 80 9.32 7.56 -0.32
C LEU A 80 7.85 7.15 -0.21
N VAL A 81 7.47 6.12 -0.95
CA VAL A 81 6.17 5.44 -0.83
C VAL A 81 6.36 4.10 -0.10
N ILE A 82 5.66 3.93 1.01
CA ILE A 82 5.67 2.69 1.80
C ILE A 82 4.48 1.82 1.38
N VAL A 83 4.75 0.57 1.02
CA VAL A 83 3.74 -0.38 0.52
C VAL A 83 3.68 -1.62 1.41
N PRO A 84 2.84 -1.63 2.46
CA PRO A 84 2.51 -2.87 3.16
C PRO A 84 1.65 -3.78 2.27
N SER A 85 2.09 -5.03 2.11
CA SER A 85 1.41 -6.02 1.27
C SER A 85 1.34 -7.40 1.92
N ALA A 86 0.44 -8.22 1.42
CA ALA A 86 0.31 -9.62 1.79
C ALA A 86 0.05 -10.43 0.51
N CYS A 87 1.10 -10.60 -0.30
CA CYS A 87 1.03 -11.22 -1.62
C CYS A 87 1.48 -12.68 -1.57
N THR A 88 0.83 -13.51 -2.39
CA THR A 88 1.01 -14.96 -2.55
C THR A 88 0.78 -15.34 -4.03
N PHE A 89 0.63 -16.62 -4.38
CA PHE A 89 0.31 -17.12 -5.73
C PHE A 89 1.31 -16.72 -6.82
N GLU A 90 2.61 -16.88 -6.55
CA GLU A 90 3.71 -16.64 -7.50
C GLU A 90 3.67 -15.25 -8.17
N SER A 91 3.04 -14.26 -7.53
CA SER A 91 2.92 -12.91 -8.08
C SER A 91 4.21 -12.08 -7.98
N LYS A 92 5.31 -12.66 -7.50
CA LYS A 92 6.56 -11.95 -7.17
C LYS A 92 7.05 -11.05 -8.30
N GLN A 93 7.28 -11.64 -9.48
CA GLN A 93 7.83 -10.90 -10.63
C GLN A 93 6.91 -9.76 -11.07
N ARG A 94 5.58 -9.99 -11.13
CA ARG A 94 4.60 -8.96 -11.49
C ARG A 94 4.63 -7.77 -10.53
N TRP A 95 4.83 -8.02 -9.23
CA TRP A 95 4.98 -6.95 -8.25
C TRP A 95 6.28 -6.17 -8.41
N GLU A 96 7.37 -6.86 -8.70
CA GLU A 96 8.66 -6.21 -8.93
C GLU A 96 8.61 -5.30 -10.16
N GLU A 97 8.07 -5.78 -11.28
CA GLU A 97 7.89 -5.02 -12.51
C GLU A 97 6.99 -3.81 -12.29
N LEU A 98 5.81 -4.00 -11.68
CA LEU A 98 4.87 -2.93 -11.38
C LEU A 98 5.53 -1.83 -10.54
N LEU A 99 6.18 -2.20 -9.44
CA LEU A 99 6.74 -1.21 -8.52
C LEU A 99 7.96 -0.50 -9.13
N LYS A 100 8.81 -1.19 -9.91
CA LYS A 100 9.91 -0.55 -10.65
C LYS A 100 9.37 0.50 -11.62
N THR A 101 8.35 0.16 -12.40
CA THR A 101 7.70 1.12 -13.30
C THR A 101 7.09 2.30 -12.54
N ARG A 102 6.43 2.06 -11.41
CA ARG A 102 5.85 3.13 -10.59
C ARG A 102 6.92 4.05 -9.99
N ALA A 103 8.02 3.52 -9.48
CA ALA A 103 9.13 4.30 -8.93
C ALA A 103 9.74 5.20 -10.01
N PHE A 104 10.09 4.62 -11.17
CA PHE A 104 10.69 5.32 -12.30
C PHE A 104 9.79 6.44 -12.84
N LEU A 105 8.52 6.15 -13.13
CA LEU A 105 7.60 7.12 -13.74
C LEU A 105 7.24 8.28 -12.81
N ASN A 106 7.38 8.12 -11.49
CA ASN A 106 6.99 9.14 -10.50
C ASN A 106 8.18 9.77 -9.78
N SER A 107 9.41 9.40 -10.15
CA SER A 107 10.65 9.85 -9.51
C SER A 107 10.59 9.74 -7.99
N THR A 108 10.15 8.60 -7.48
CA THR A 108 9.95 8.34 -6.05
C THR A 108 10.52 6.98 -5.66
N ASN A 109 11.09 6.86 -4.48
CA ASN A 109 11.52 5.57 -3.96
C ASN A 109 10.31 4.79 -3.42
N ILE A 110 10.39 3.45 -3.46
CA ILE A 110 9.33 2.58 -2.93
C ILE A 110 9.94 1.59 -1.95
N LEU A 111 9.43 1.56 -0.72
CA LEU A 111 9.72 0.52 0.27
C LEU A 111 8.50 -0.40 0.38
N ARG A 112 8.60 -1.59 -0.21
CA ARG A 112 7.58 -2.63 -0.11
C ARG A 112 7.93 -3.58 1.03
N VAL A 113 6.96 -3.81 1.93
CA VAL A 113 7.05 -4.82 2.99
C VAL A 113 5.96 -5.85 2.77
N ASN A 114 6.34 -7.09 2.51
CA ASN A 114 5.40 -8.18 2.22
C ASN A 114 5.45 -9.26 3.31
N ARG A 115 4.28 -9.84 3.62
CA ARG A 115 4.14 -10.96 4.54
C ARG A 115 4.99 -12.17 4.11
N ILE A 116 5.46 -12.95 5.08
CA ILE A 116 6.06 -14.28 4.91
C ILE A 116 5.20 -15.38 5.55
N GLY A 117 5.42 -16.61 5.11
CA GLY A 117 4.95 -17.84 5.77
C GLY A 117 3.73 -18.47 5.12
N THR A 118 3.47 -19.72 5.51
CA THR A 118 2.37 -20.52 4.98
C THR A 118 1.19 -20.52 5.93
N THR A 119 -0.02 -20.36 5.40
CA THR A 119 -1.26 -20.46 6.20
C THR A 119 -1.73 -21.90 6.35
N LYS A 120 -2.74 -22.14 7.20
CA LYS A 120 -3.39 -23.45 7.32
C LYS A 120 -4.05 -23.90 6.01
N ASP A 121 -4.49 -22.93 5.20
CA ASP A 121 -5.08 -23.14 3.88
C ASP A 121 -4.01 -23.23 2.77
N GLU A 122 -2.76 -23.53 3.15
CA GLU A 122 -1.59 -23.69 2.27
C GLU A 122 -1.21 -22.48 1.41
N TRP A 123 -1.76 -21.29 1.69
CA TRP A 123 -1.30 -20.07 1.00
C TRP A 123 0.11 -19.71 1.45
N ASN A 124 1.03 -19.65 0.49
CA ASN A 124 2.44 -19.34 0.71
C ASN A 124 2.77 -17.87 0.44
N PHE A 125 2.89 -17.09 1.50
CA PHE A 125 3.33 -15.70 1.40
C PHE A 125 4.84 -15.65 1.23
N TYR A 126 5.28 -15.16 0.07
CA TYR A 126 6.67 -15.31 -0.38
C TYR A 126 7.63 -14.24 0.15
N GLY A 127 7.18 -13.30 0.99
CA GLY A 127 8.01 -12.17 1.41
C GLY A 127 8.45 -11.35 0.20
N ASP A 128 9.76 -11.29 -0.03
CA ASP A 128 10.35 -10.46 -1.09
C ASP A 128 10.04 -8.98 -0.89
N SER A 129 10.26 -8.54 0.36
CA SER A 129 10.28 -7.12 0.68
C SER A 129 11.47 -6.48 -0.04
N MET A 130 11.26 -5.28 -0.58
CA MET A 130 12.22 -4.64 -1.48
C MET A 130 12.21 -3.12 -1.30
N LEU A 131 13.41 -2.54 -1.42
CA LEU A 131 13.59 -1.10 -1.61
C LEU A 131 13.92 -0.87 -3.08
N ILE A 132 13.10 -0.07 -3.75
CA ILE A 132 13.27 0.31 -5.15
C ILE A 132 13.59 1.79 -5.18
N ASN A 133 14.69 2.14 -5.84
CA ASN A 133 15.08 3.53 -6.04
C ASN A 133 14.41 4.10 -7.29
N ALA A 134 14.20 5.42 -7.27
CA ALA A 134 13.75 6.21 -8.43
C ALA A 134 14.76 6.16 -9.59
#